data_AF-A2D509-F1
#
_entry.id   AF-A2D509-F1
#
_cell.length_a   1.000
_cell.length_b   1.000
_cell.length_c   1.000
_cell.angle_alpha   90.00
_cell.angle_beta   90.00
_cell.angle_gamma   90.00
#
_symmetry.space_group_name_H-M   'P 1'
#
loop_
_entity.id
_entity.type
_entity.pdbx_description
1 polymer ?
#
loop_
_entity_poly.entity_id
_entity_poly.type
_entity_poly.pdbx_seq_one_letter_code
_entity_poly.pdbx_strand_id
1 'polypeptide(L)' 'ELTGHSIFDFTHPCDHEEIRENLSLKNGSGFGKKSKDVSTERDFFMRMKCTVTNRGRTVNLKSATWKVLHCTGQVKV' A
#
# COMPACT_ATOMS: atom_id res chain seq x y z
N GLU A 1 -13.00 -8.21 8.80
CA GLU A 1 -11.92 -8.42 9.79
C GLU A 1 -10.92 -7.28 9.87
N LEU A 2 -10.57 -6.58 8.76
CA LEU A 2 -9.49 -5.58 8.77
C LEU A 2 -9.96 -4.11 8.69
N THR A 3 -11.26 -3.87 8.48
CA THR A 3 -11.82 -2.52 8.36
C THR A 3 -11.60 -1.72 9.64
N GLY A 4 -11.09 -0.49 9.51
CA GLY A 4 -10.82 0.42 10.63
C GLY A 4 -9.47 0.21 11.32
N HIS A 5 -8.71 -0.82 10.95
CA HIS A 5 -7.36 -1.04 11.47
C HIS A 5 -6.29 -0.34 10.62
N SER A 6 -5.13 -0.12 11.22
CA SER A 6 -3.96 0.42 10.52
C SER A 6 -3.48 -0.55 9.45
N ILE A 7 -3.22 -0.04 8.25
CA ILE A 7 -2.64 -0.84 7.15
C ILE A 7 -1.27 -1.41 7.53
N PHE A 8 -0.50 -0.71 8.36
CA PHE A 8 0.85 -1.09 8.77
C PHE A 8 0.89 -2.36 9.65
N ASP A 9 -0.24 -2.76 10.24
CA ASP A 9 -0.35 -4.01 11.01
C ASP A 9 -0.37 -5.25 10.10
N PHE A 10 -0.68 -5.06 8.81
CA PHE A 10 -0.91 -6.14 7.85
C PHE A 10 0.06 -6.10 6.67
N THR A 11 1.03 -5.21 6.67
CA THR A 11 2.02 -5.06 5.60
C THR A 11 3.43 -5.31 6.08
N HIS A 12 4.30 -5.74 5.16
CA HIS A 12 5.69 -6.05 5.49
C HIS A 12 6.40 -4.77 5.96
N PRO A 13 7.14 -4.78 7.09
CA PRO A 13 7.77 -3.57 7.64
C PRO A 13 8.68 -2.81 6.67
N CYS A 14 9.41 -3.53 5.81
CA CYS A 14 10.25 -2.90 4.79
C CYS A 14 9.48 -2.10 3.73
N ASP A 15 8.17 -2.29 3.59
CA ASP A 15 7.35 -1.58 2.60
C ASP A 15 6.65 -0.35 3.25
N HIS A 16 6.78 -0.15 4.57
CA HIS A 16 6.05 0.89 5.30
C HIS A 16 6.40 2.31 4.86
N GLU A 17 7.64 2.56 4.46
CA GLU A 17 8.07 3.86 3.96
C GLU A 17 7.41 4.16 2.62
N GLU A 18 7.52 3.26 1.64
CA GLU A 18 6.91 3.39 0.32
C GLU A 18 5.37 3.55 0.39
N ILE A 19 4.71 2.79 1.26
CA ILE A 19 3.26 2.92 1.50
C ILE A 19 2.94 4.32 2.04
N ARG A 20 3.73 4.83 3.00
CA ARG A 20 3.52 6.17 3.58
C ARG A 20 3.69 7.26 2.53
N GLU A 21 4.66 7.11 1.63
CA GLU A 21 4.85 8.05 0.53
C GLU A 21 3.69 8.03 -0.47
N ASN A 22 3.21 6.85 -0.84
CA ASN A 22 2.07 6.69 -1.74
C ASN A 22 0.75 7.22 -1.14
N LEU A 23 0.55 7.09 0.17
CA LEU A 23 -0.61 7.64 0.88
C LEU A 23 -0.50 9.16 1.14
N SER A 24 0.69 9.74 0.95
CA SER A 24 0.90 11.18 1.16
C SER A 24 0.49 11.99 -0.07
N LEU A 25 -0.15 13.12 0.19
CA LEU A 25 -0.37 14.19 -0.79
C LEU A 25 0.91 15.02 -0.90
N LYS A 26 1.99 14.47 -1.43
CA LYS A 26 3.16 15.30 -1.75
C LYS A 26 2.77 16.19 -2.93
N ASN A 27 2.46 17.46 -2.64
CA ASN A 27 2.48 18.54 -3.62
C ASN A 27 3.87 18.48 -4.26
N GLY A 28 4.00 17.97 -5.49
CA GLY A 28 5.30 17.71 -6.08
C GLY A 28 6.17 18.96 -5.99
N SER A 29 7.10 19.03 -5.04
CA SER A 29 7.97 20.19 -4.82
C SER A 29 9.20 20.06 -5.69
N GLY A 30 8.99 19.99 -7.01
CA GLY A 30 9.98 20.38 -8.00
C GLY A 30 9.89 21.89 -8.20
N PHE A 31 11.01 22.58 -8.02
CA PHE A 31 11.20 23.98 -8.39
C PHE A 31 11.04 24.12 -9.90
N GLY A 32 10.07 24.93 -10.34
CA GLY A 32 9.99 25.35 -11.73
C GLY A 32 8.63 25.13 -12.40
N LYS A 33 8.03 26.26 -12.79
CA LYS A 33 6.99 26.43 -13.82
C LYS A 33 5.60 25.81 -13.56
N LYS A 34 4.68 26.72 -13.23
CA LYS A 34 3.28 26.87 -13.73
C LYS A 34 2.62 25.60 -14.27
N SER A 35 1.51 25.20 -13.62
CA SER A 35 0.62 24.05 -13.88
C SER A 35 0.94 22.77 -13.09
N LYS A 36 0.74 22.77 -11.77
CA LYS A 36 0.85 21.55 -10.94
C LYS A 36 -0.53 20.95 -10.72
N ASP A 37 -0.99 20.14 -11.66
CA ASP A 37 -1.88 19.04 -11.28
C ASP A 37 -1.06 18.16 -10.34
N VAL A 38 -1.46 18.11 -9.07
CA VAL A 38 -0.86 17.16 -8.12
C VAL A 38 -1.18 15.78 -8.69
N SER A 39 -0.17 15.04 -9.14
CA SER A 39 -0.40 13.68 -9.63
C SER A 39 -1.03 12.88 -8.49
N THR A 40 -2.31 12.54 -8.66
CA THR A 40 -3.08 11.74 -7.72
C THR A 40 -2.93 10.25 -8.01
N GLU A 41 -2.46 9.89 -9.21
CA GLU A 41 -2.25 8.50 -9.61
C GLU A 41 -1.16 7.83 -8.77
N ARG A 42 -1.41 6.58 -8.40
CA ARG A 42 -0.51 5.73 -7.62
C ARG A 42 -0.43 4.38 -8.31
N ASP A 43 0.79 3.88 -8.44
CA ASP A 43 1.11 2.58 -9.02
C ASP A 43 2.34 2.05 -8.26
N PHE A 44 2.14 1.05 -7.42
CA PHE A 44 3.19 0.50 -6.57
C PHE A 44 2.93 -0.96 -6.19
N PHE A 45 3.95 -1.61 -5.62
CA PHE A 45 3.82 -2.96 -5.09
C PHE A 45 3.90 -2.94 -3.57
N MET A 46 3.19 -3.86 -2.92
CA MET A 46 3.29 -4.04 -1.47
C MET A 46 3.09 -5.49 -1.07
N ARG A 47 3.74 -5.89 0.03
CA ARG A 47 3.55 -7.22 0.63
C ARG A 47 2.52 -7.14 1.76
N MET A 48 1.41 -7.86 1.61
CA MET A 48 0.35 -7.96 2.60
C MET A 48 0.30 -9.36 3.22
N LYS A 49 -0.10 -9.46 4.49
CA LYS A 49 -0.36 -10.74 5.16
C LYS A 49 -1.51 -11.48 4.46
N CYS A 50 -1.27 -12.74 4.09
CA CYS A 50 -2.22 -13.63 3.43
C CYS A 50 -2.39 -14.89 4.27
N THR A 51 -3.63 -15.18 4.67
CA THR A 51 -4.00 -16.39 5.41
C THR A 51 -4.45 -17.53 4.50
N VAL A 52 -4.47 -17.33 3.18
CA VAL A 52 -4.82 -18.38 2.20
C VAL A 52 -3.55 -18.93 1.59
N THR A 53 -3.39 -20.26 1.68
CA THR A 53 -2.28 -20.98 1.03
C THR A 53 -2.55 -21.17 -0.46
N ASN A 54 -1.53 -21.50 -1.25
CA ASN A 54 -1.67 -21.78 -2.69
C ASN A 54 -2.64 -22.94 -3.02
N ARG A 55 -2.93 -23.81 -2.05
CA ARG A 55 -3.91 -24.90 -2.18
C ARG A 55 -5.32 -24.51 -1.67
N GLY A 56 -5.56 -23.23 -1.40
CA GLY A 56 -6.86 -22.71 -0.95
C GLY A 56 -7.20 -22.96 0.51
N ARG A 57 -6.27 -23.49 1.32
CA ARG A 57 -6.51 -23.71 2.77
C ARG A 57 -6.27 -22.41 3.54
N THR A 58 -7.14 -22.13 4.49
CA THR A 58 -7.03 -21.00 5.43
C THR A 58 -6.13 -21.36 6.62
N VAL A 59 -5.22 -20.48 6.98
CA VAL A 59 -4.35 -20.57 8.16
C VAL A 59 -4.60 -19.41 9.12
N ASN A 60 -4.13 -19.55 10.36
CA ASN A 60 -4.20 -18.45 11.33
C ASN A 60 -3.21 -17.32 10.97
N LEU A 61 -3.37 -16.16 11.63
CA LEU A 61 -2.54 -14.98 11.39
C LEU A 61 -1.05 -15.17 11.71
N LYS A 62 -0.71 -16.02 12.69
CA LYS A 62 0.69 -16.32 13.05
C LYS A 62 1.41 -17.10 11.94
N SER A 63 0.66 -17.85 11.13
CA SER A 63 1.17 -18.64 10.01
C SER A 63 0.93 -17.97 8.64
N ALA A 64 0.46 -16.72 8.63
CA ALA A 64 0.21 -15.98 7.40
C ALA A 64 1.51 -15.77 6.61
N THR A 65 1.40 -15.84 5.29
CA THR A 65 2.51 -15.55 4.37
C THR A 65 2.43 -14.13 3.85
N TRP A 66 3.51 -13.65 3.23
CA TRP A 66 3.51 -12.36 2.53
C TRP A 66 3.13 -12.56 1.07
N LYS A 67 2.01 -11.95 0.65
CA LYS A 67 1.59 -11.93 -0.75
C LYS A 67 1.85 -10.55 -1.33
N VAL A 68 2.56 -10.50 -2.46
CA VAL A 68 2.77 -9.27 -3.22
C VAL A 68 1.47 -8.90 -3.92
N LEU A 69 1.08 -7.64 -3.78
CA LEU A 69 -0.05 -7.02 -4.47
C LEU A 69 0.47 -5.89 -5.35
N HIS A 70 -0.09 -5.79 -6.56
CA HIS A 70 0.06 -4.63 -7.43
C HIS A 70 -1.11 -3.68 -7.13
N CYS A 71 -0.79 -2.48 -6.66
CA CYS A 71 -1.76 -1.49 -6.22
C CYS A 71 -1.74 -0.32 -7.20
N THR A 72 -2.84 -0.18 -7.95
CA THR A 72 -3.07 0.95 -8.86
C THR A 72 -4.30 1.72 -8.42
N GLY A 73 -4.26 3.04 -8.51
CA GLY A 73 -5.39 3.87 -8.11
C GLY A 73 -5.06 5.35 -8.04
N GLN A 74 -5.89 6.10 -7.32
CA GLN A 74 -5.72 7.53 -7.11
C GLN A 74 -5.91 7.88 -5.63
N VAL A 75 -5.10 8.81 -5.11
CA VAL A 75 -5.35 9.44 -3.82
C VAL A 75 -6.39 10.55 -3.98
N LYS A 76 -7.43 10.53 -3.14
CA LYS A 76 -8.48 11.56 -3.09
C LYS A 76 -8.68 12.02 -1.65
N VAL A 77 -9.01 13.30 -1.49
CA VAL A 77 -9.37 13.94 -0.21
C VAL A 77 -10.87 14.17 -0.17
#